data_AF-A0A7W2IT14-F1
#
_entry.id   AF-A0A7W2IT14-F1
#
_cell.length_a   1.000
_cell.length_b   1.000
_cell.length_c   1.000
_cell.angle_alpha   90.00
_cell.angle_beta   90.00
_cell.angle_gamma   90.00
#
_symmetry.space_group_name_H-M   'P 1'
#
loop_
_entity.id
_entity.type
_entity.pdbx_description
1 polymer ?
#
loop_
_entity_poly.entity_id
_entity_poly.type
_entity_poly.pdbx_seq_one_letter_code
_entity_poly.pdbx_strand_id
1 'polypeptide(L)'
;MNLVSLAPLLLADGVVVINGLGQARLLQPGENAAPGEVVISPGSQTDSLQVDVIDNNGQPTAISADTQAQNIVEQLEAGQDPTTSEELAPEAGEDLGSSPTVFGAISRDGSETIASTLFETDGSDSVGLSETQSLSLLDLLNTLNQITSEPPNDPPLADNFTFNYAENSADEYVIGKVTAIDPEGLPVSYSIEYGENDPLDGLFEINDEGEISLTPEGVEAFTNDFESDPNSHQITVVASDGVNDTPIVVTLNETDVNEPPVFDPPEDGDEYIFCYDENSPDEYVIGSVNAVDPEGGVVSYSIQYGANDPLDGLFEIDANGNISLTEAGVEAFTNDFETLGNQHQITVIASDGVNNTPITVKLHEQDLNEPPVFDPPEYGDEYIFCYDENSPDEYVIGSVNAVDPEGGVVSYS
;
A
#
# COMPACT_ATOMS: atom_id res chain seq x y z
N MET A 1 -52.10 27.44 6.40
CA MET A 1 -50.78 26.78 6.58
C MET A 1 -50.12 26.70 5.22
N ASN A 2 -48.79 26.70 5.13
CA ASN A 2 -48.11 26.43 3.86
C ASN A 2 -48.02 24.91 3.65
N LEU A 3 -47.93 24.43 2.41
CA LEU A 3 -47.84 23.02 2.06
C LEU A 3 -46.63 22.32 2.72
N VAL A 4 -45.50 23.05 2.82
CA VAL A 4 -44.30 22.64 3.60
C VAL A 4 -44.61 22.32 5.07
N SER A 5 -45.56 23.02 5.69
CA SER A 5 -45.94 22.76 7.09
C SER A 5 -46.98 21.63 7.26
N LEU A 6 -47.63 21.21 6.16
CA LEU A 6 -48.67 20.17 6.17
C LEU A 6 -48.12 18.79 5.82
N ALA A 7 -47.12 18.72 4.95
CA ALA A 7 -46.48 17.48 4.53
C ALA A 7 -45.92 16.62 5.70
N PRO A 8 -45.17 17.17 6.68
CA PRO A 8 -44.73 16.37 7.84
C PRO A 8 -45.88 15.94 8.76
N LEU A 9 -47.01 16.67 8.77
CA LEU A 9 -48.20 16.27 9.54
C LEU A 9 -48.94 15.11 8.87
N LEU A 10 -48.95 15.06 7.54
CA LEU A 10 -49.49 13.94 6.77
C LEU A 10 -48.68 12.65 7.00
N LEU A 11 -47.35 12.75 7.09
CA LEU A 11 -46.46 11.64 7.44
C LEU A 11 -46.63 11.17 8.91
N ALA A 12 -47.18 12.01 9.79
CA ALA A 12 -47.46 11.71 11.19
C ALA A 12 -48.92 11.30 11.42
N ASP A 13 -49.49 10.53 10.48
CA ASP A 13 -50.89 10.05 10.47
C ASP A 13 -51.98 11.14 10.40
N GLY A 14 -51.63 12.37 10.01
CA GLY A 14 -52.59 13.45 9.82
C GLY A 14 -53.41 13.32 8.53
N VAL A 15 -54.60 13.93 8.50
CA VAL A 15 -55.44 14.01 7.29
C VAL A 15 -55.39 15.42 6.73
N VAL A 16 -54.94 15.58 5.50
CA VAL A 16 -54.86 16.88 4.80
C VAL A 16 -56.03 16.99 3.84
N VAL A 17 -56.69 18.15 3.79
CA VAL A 17 -57.75 18.43 2.82
C VAL A 17 -57.44 19.64 1.96
N ILE A 18 -57.81 19.59 0.67
CA ILE A 18 -57.63 20.66 -0.32
C ILE A 18 -59.01 21.08 -0.85
N ASN A 19 -59.40 22.32 -0.60
CA ASN A 19 -60.68 22.86 -1.08
C ASN A 19 -60.62 23.26 -2.57
N GLY A 20 -61.78 23.59 -3.17
CA GLY A 20 -61.89 23.99 -4.59
C GLY A 20 -61.08 25.23 -5.01
N LEU A 21 -60.49 25.97 -4.07
CA LEU A 21 -59.57 27.08 -4.33
C LEU A 21 -58.09 26.65 -4.26
N GLY A 22 -57.79 25.36 -4.08
CA GLY A 22 -56.43 24.83 -3.92
C GLY A 22 -55.83 25.06 -2.52
N GLN A 23 -56.61 25.51 -1.55
CA GLN A 23 -56.07 25.78 -0.22
C GLN A 23 -56.04 24.48 0.60
N ALA A 24 -54.84 24.07 1.01
CA ALA A 24 -54.62 22.91 1.86
C ALA A 24 -54.72 23.26 3.36
N ARG A 25 -55.33 22.37 4.14
CA ARG A 25 -55.43 22.45 5.61
C ARG A 25 -55.42 21.07 6.24
N LEU A 26 -55.12 20.99 7.53
CA LEU A 26 -55.30 19.77 8.32
C LEU A 26 -56.78 19.64 8.74
N LEU A 27 -57.34 18.44 8.60
CA LEU A 27 -58.68 18.09 9.08
C LEU A 27 -58.60 17.76 10.58
N GLN A 28 -59.43 18.41 11.41
CA GLN A 28 -59.38 18.19 12.86
C GLN A 28 -60.07 16.88 13.27
N PRO A 29 -59.67 16.25 14.39
CA PRO A 29 -60.35 15.05 14.89
C PRO A 29 -61.85 15.28 15.11
N GLY A 30 -62.69 14.48 14.44
CA GLY A 30 -64.15 14.59 14.50
C GLY A 30 -64.77 15.63 13.56
N GLU A 31 -63.96 16.33 12.77
CA GLU A 31 -64.41 17.19 11.67
C GLU A 31 -64.65 16.34 10.42
N ASN A 32 -65.75 16.60 9.70
CA ASN A 32 -65.99 16.00 8.40
C ASN A 32 -65.51 16.94 7.30
N ALA A 33 -64.84 16.40 6.28
CA ALA A 33 -64.49 17.15 5.08
C ALA A 33 -65.76 17.63 4.35
N ALA A 34 -65.70 18.82 3.76
CA ALA A 34 -66.82 19.41 3.05
C ALA A 34 -66.98 18.80 1.64
N PRO A 35 -68.21 18.77 1.07
CA PRO A 35 -68.41 18.39 -0.32
C PRO A 35 -67.49 19.15 -1.27
N GLY A 36 -66.83 18.43 -2.17
CA GLY A 36 -65.87 18.94 -3.14
C GLY A 36 -64.44 19.13 -2.61
N GLU A 37 -64.14 18.83 -1.34
CA GLU A 37 -62.75 18.80 -0.85
C GLU A 37 -62.04 17.51 -1.28
N VAL A 38 -60.75 17.61 -1.61
CA VAL A 38 -59.84 16.46 -1.77
C VAL A 38 -59.29 16.11 -0.40
N VAL A 39 -59.37 14.86 0.00
CA VAL A 39 -58.85 14.32 1.26
C VAL A 39 -57.64 13.45 0.96
N ILE A 40 -56.52 13.76 1.60
CA ILE A 40 -55.27 12.98 1.55
C ILE A 40 -55.03 12.42 2.93
N SER A 41 -54.89 11.10 3.01
CA SER A 41 -54.69 10.35 4.26
C SER A 41 -53.61 9.27 4.08
N PRO A 42 -53.01 8.79 5.18
CA PRO A 42 -52.12 7.63 5.11
C PRO A 42 -52.87 6.41 4.59
N GLY A 43 -52.28 5.70 3.63
CA GLY A 43 -52.82 4.48 3.06
C GLY A 43 -52.62 3.25 3.96
N SER A 44 -53.20 2.12 3.58
CA SER A 44 -53.13 0.88 4.36
C SER A 44 -51.79 0.14 4.29
N GLN A 45 -50.88 0.57 3.41
CA GLN A 45 -49.50 0.05 3.29
C GLN A 45 -48.49 1.11 3.77
N THR A 46 -47.35 0.66 4.29
CA THR A 46 -46.21 1.54 4.65
C THR A 46 -45.85 2.43 3.45
N ASP A 47 -45.76 3.73 3.67
CA ASP A 47 -45.45 4.78 2.69
C ASP A 47 -46.45 4.96 1.53
N SER A 48 -47.67 4.42 1.67
CA SER A 48 -48.77 4.71 0.73
C SER A 48 -49.63 5.89 1.18
N LEU A 49 -50.16 6.66 0.24
CA LEU A 49 -51.16 7.71 0.48
C LEU A 49 -52.47 7.34 -0.20
N GLN A 50 -53.58 7.51 0.52
CA GLN A 50 -54.93 7.43 -0.02
C GLN A 50 -55.44 8.84 -0.31
N VAL A 51 -55.91 9.07 -1.54
CA VAL A 51 -56.46 10.35 -1.99
C VAL A 51 -57.91 10.13 -2.44
N ASP A 52 -58.84 10.83 -1.80
CA ASP A 52 -60.29 10.74 -2.07
C ASP A 52 -60.86 12.14 -2.37
N VAL A 53 -61.93 12.25 -3.16
CA VAL A 53 -62.77 13.47 -3.30
C VAL A 53 -64.07 13.24 -2.56
N ILE A 54 -64.52 14.23 -1.77
CA ILE A 54 -65.85 14.17 -1.16
C ILE A 54 -66.92 14.57 -2.17
N ASP A 55 -67.86 13.68 -2.44
CA ASP A 55 -68.98 13.95 -3.36
C ASP A 55 -70.01 14.94 -2.78
N ASN A 56 -71.00 15.32 -3.59
CA ASN A 56 -72.09 16.23 -3.18
C ASN A 56 -72.99 15.65 -2.07
N ASN A 57 -72.88 14.36 -1.78
CA ASN A 57 -73.60 13.64 -0.74
C ASN A 57 -72.77 13.46 0.54
N GLY A 58 -71.54 14.00 0.57
CA GLY A 58 -70.63 13.93 1.71
C GLY A 58 -69.94 12.57 1.86
N GLN A 59 -69.89 11.75 0.81
CA GLN A 59 -69.21 10.46 0.81
C GLN A 59 -67.84 10.57 0.11
N PRO A 60 -66.78 9.96 0.66
CA PRO A 60 -65.48 9.90 0.00
C PRO A 60 -65.54 8.97 -1.21
N THR A 61 -65.07 9.47 -2.35
CA THR A 61 -64.87 8.73 -3.59
C THR A 61 -63.38 8.71 -3.86
N ALA A 62 -62.78 7.52 -3.88
CA ALA A 62 -61.35 7.42 -4.11
C ALA A 62 -60.96 7.98 -5.50
N ILE A 63 -59.88 8.76 -5.54
CA ILE A 63 -59.21 9.17 -6.79
C ILE A 63 -58.42 7.97 -7.37
N SER A 64 -58.53 6.79 -6.74
CA SER A 64 -57.82 5.59 -7.13
C SER A 64 -58.28 5.07 -8.49
N ALA A 65 -57.29 4.99 -9.39
CA ALA A 65 -57.21 4.03 -10.47
C ALA A 65 -58.37 4.06 -11.46
N ASP A 66 -58.42 5.10 -12.29
CA ASP A 66 -58.92 4.86 -13.64
C ASP A 66 -58.06 3.75 -14.25
N THR A 67 -58.61 2.54 -14.28
CA THR A 67 -57.93 1.34 -14.82
C THR A 67 -57.54 1.54 -16.28
N GLN A 68 -58.24 2.42 -17.01
CA GLN A 68 -57.85 2.79 -18.36
C GLN A 68 -56.60 3.68 -18.34
N ALA A 69 -56.56 4.70 -17.47
CA ALA A 69 -55.37 5.54 -17.31
C ALA A 69 -54.15 4.75 -16.81
N GLN A 70 -54.34 3.80 -15.87
CA GLN A 70 -53.26 2.93 -15.41
C GLN A 70 -52.73 2.02 -16.52
N ASN A 71 -53.62 1.42 -17.31
CA ASN A 71 -53.23 0.59 -18.46
C ASN A 71 -52.48 1.41 -19.53
N ILE A 72 -52.88 2.66 -19.76
CA ILE A 72 -52.15 3.58 -20.65
C ILE A 72 -50.74 3.86 -20.11
N VAL A 73 -50.61 4.15 -18.82
CA VAL A 73 -49.30 4.40 -18.19
C VAL A 73 -48.42 3.15 -18.25
N GLU A 74 -48.95 1.97 -17.93
CA GLU A 74 -48.22 0.70 -18.04
C GLU A 74 -47.76 0.41 -19.48
N GLN A 75 -48.61 0.69 -20.47
CA GLN A 75 -48.25 0.54 -21.88
C GLN A 75 -47.16 1.52 -22.30
N LEU A 76 -47.23 2.78 -21.87
CA LEU A 76 -46.18 3.77 -22.13
C LEU A 76 -44.84 3.40 -21.47
N GLU A 77 -44.86 2.94 -20.22
CA GLU A 77 -43.65 2.46 -19.52
C GLU A 77 -43.05 1.22 -20.19
N ALA A 78 -43.88 0.35 -20.75
CA ALA A 78 -43.47 -0.80 -21.54
C ALA A 78 -43.09 -0.46 -23.01
N GLY A 79 -43.18 0.81 -23.42
CA GLY A 79 -42.88 1.26 -24.78
C GLY A 79 -43.91 0.81 -25.85
N GLN A 80 -45.12 0.44 -25.42
CA GLN A 80 -46.24 0.04 -26.26
C GLN A 80 -47.08 1.27 -26.64
N ASP A 81 -47.70 1.25 -27.82
CA ASP A 81 -48.60 2.32 -28.28
C ASP A 81 -50.00 2.13 -27.66
N PRO A 82 -50.47 3.06 -26.81
CA PRO A 82 -51.75 2.92 -26.10
C PRO A 82 -52.98 2.86 -27.00
N THR A 83 -52.84 3.34 -28.24
CA THR A 83 -53.95 3.41 -29.21
C THR A 83 -54.25 2.06 -29.87
N THR A 84 -53.46 1.02 -29.57
CA THR A 84 -53.62 -0.32 -30.16
C THR A 84 -54.57 -1.23 -29.38
N SER A 85 -55.01 -0.82 -28.18
CA SER A 85 -56.06 -1.49 -27.41
C SER A 85 -57.45 -1.15 -27.98
N GLU A 86 -58.28 -2.16 -28.30
CA GLU A 86 -59.64 -1.96 -28.85
C GLU A 86 -60.54 -1.07 -27.96
N GLU A 87 -60.30 -1.06 -26.65
CA GLU A 87 -61.06 -0.25 -25.68
C GLU A 87 -60.56 1.21 -25.58
N LEU A 88 -59.35 1.50 -26.08
CA LEU A 88 -58.70 2.81 -26.02
C LEU A 88 -58.43 3.40 -27.41
N ALA A 89 -58.78 2.66 -28.46
CA ALA A 89 -58.75 3.14 -29.83
C ALA A 89 -59.75 4.29 -29.98
N PRO A 90 -59.40 5.39 -30.66
CA PRO A 90 -60.38 6.42 -30.97
C PRO A 90 -61.52 5.77 -31.79
N GLU A 91 -62.74 5.73 -31.24
CA GLU A 91 -63.97 5.28 -31.92
C GLU A 91 -64.32 6.23 -33.07
N ALA A 92 -63.54 6.15 -34.15
CA ALA A 92 -63.78 6.88 -35.36
C ALA A 92 -64.77 6.11 -36.23
N GLY A 93 -66.06 6.40 -36.07
CA GLY A 93 -67.09 6.09 -37.08
C GLY A 93 -68.01 4.90 -36.82
N GLU A 94 -68.21 4.50 -35.56
CA GLU A 94 -69.35 3.64 -35.19
C GLU A 94 -70.64 4.46 -34.98
N ASP A 95 -71.80 3.81 -34.92
CA ASP A 95 -73.13 4.45 -34.88
C ASP A 95 -73.37 5.39 -33.66
N LEU A 96 -72.48 5.36 -32.66
CA LEU A 96 -72.48 6.26 -31.49
C LEU A 96 -71.32 7.29 -31.48
N GLY A 97 -70.43 7.26 -32.47
CA GLY A 97 -69.34 8.21 -32.61
C GLY A 97 -69.82 9.57 -33.12
N SER A 98 -69.22 10.64 -32.63
CA SER A 98 -69.54 12.04 -32.99
C SER A 98 -69.23 12.41 -34.46
N SER A 99 -68.75 11.46 -35.26
CA SER A 99 -68.42 11.66 -36.67
C SER A 99 -69.54 11.13 -37.59
N PRO A 100 -70.09 11.94 -38.50
CA PRO A 100 -71.15 11.50 -39.42
C PRO A 100 -70.68 10.34 -40.32
N THR A 101 -71.36 9.20 -40.28
CA THR A 101 -70.97 7.98 -41.01
C THR A 101 -71.46 7.94 -42.47
N VAL A 102 -72.30 8.90 -42.89
CA VAL A 102 -72.81 9.00 -44.28
C VAL A 102 -72.77 10.44 -44.76
N PHE A 103 -71.88 10.76 -45.70
CA PHE A 103 -71.98 11.98 -46.50
C PHE A 103 -72.77 11.71 -47.78
N GLY A 104 -73.97 12.29 -47.88
CA GLY A 104 -74.59 12.55 -49.19
C GLY A 104 -73.89 13.74 -49.85
N ALA A 105 -73.40 13.59 -51.08
CA ALA A 105 -72.81 14.70 -51.81
C ALA A 105 -73.88 15.76 -52.12
N ILE A 106 -73.87 16.89 -51.38
CA ILE A 106 -74.73 18.03 -51.64
C ILE A 106 -73.93 19.05 -52.47
N SER A 107 -74.28 19.20 -53.75
CA SER A 107 -73.78 20.31 -54.59
C SER A 107 -74.53 21.59 -54.21
N ARG A 108 -73.82 22.65 -53.82
CA ARG A 108 -74.41 23.96 -53.47
C ARG A 108 -73.81 25.07 -54.32
N ASP A 109 -74.68 25.88 -54.93
CA ASP A 109 -74.36 27.11 -55.66
C ASP A 109 -75.00 28.27 -54.88
N GLY A 110 -74.27 28.81 -53.89
CA GLY A 110 -74.76 29.91 -53.04
C GLY A 110 -73.91 30.14 -51.78
N SER A 111 -73.84 31.40 -51.35
CA SER A 111 -73.02 31.90 -50.23
C SER A 111 -73.12 31.06 -48.95
N GLU A 112 -71.97 30.59 -48.47
CA GLU A 112 -71.85 29.78 -47.25
C GLU A 112 -72.02 30.61 -45.97
N THR A 113 -72.83 30.11 -45.05
CA THR A 113 -72.78 30.44 -43.62
C THR A 113 -71.99 29.33 -42.95
N ILE A 114 -70.82 29.64 -42.40
CA ILE A 114 -69.97 28.67 -41.70
C ILE A 114 -70.76 28.13 -40.51
N ALA A 115 -71.12 26.85 -40.56
CA ALA A 115 -71.65 26.16 -39.38
C ALA A 115 -70.51 26.03 -38.37
N SER A 116 -70.62 26.70 -37.22
CA SER A 116 -69.73 26.46 -36.09
C SER A 116 -70.19 25.21 -35.38
N THR A 117 -69.42 24.12 -35.48
CA THR A 117 -69.53 23.00 -34.55
C THR A 117 -68.84 23.39 -33.26
N LEU A 118 -69.61 23.56 -32.19
CA LEU A 118 -69.09 23.71 -30.85
C LEU A 118 -68.60 22.34 -30.38
N PHE A 119 -67.29 22.13 -30.36
CA PHE A 119 -66.69 21.01 -29.63
C PHE A 119 -66.55 21.45 -28.18
N GLU A 120 -67.50 21.06 -27.32
CA GLU A 120 -67.27 20.97 -25.88
C GLU A 120 -66.64 19.61 -25.62
N THR A 121 -65.33 19.62 -25.39
CA THR A 121 -64.64 18.47 -24.79
C THR A 121 -64.64 18.72 -23.29
N ASP A 122 -65.49 18.02 -22.54
CA ASP A 122 -65.43 17.96 -21.07
C ASP A 122 -64.16 17.19 -20.67
N GLY A 123 -63.00 17.83 -20.86
CA GLY A 123 -61.69 17.19 -20.81
C GLY A 123 -61.09 17.01 -19.41
N SER A 124 -61.89 17.15 -18.34
CA SER A 124 -61.38 16.99 -16.96
C SER A 124 -62.45 16.62 -15.91
N ASP A 125 -63.67 16.24 -16.30
CA ASP A 125 -64.75 15.94 -15.35
C ASP A 125 -64.72 14.49 -14.81
N SER A 126 -63.74 13.67 -15.18
CA SER A 126 -63.74 12.24 -14.81
C SER A 126 -63.55 11.99 -13.30
N VAL A 127 -63.10 12.99 -12.52
CA VAL A 127 -63.00 12.88 -11.04
C VAL A 127 -63.46 14.16 -10.30
N GLY A 128 -63.86 15.22 -11.02
CA GLY A 128 -64.44 16.43 -10.41
C GLY A 128 -63.46 17.34 -9.64
N LEU A 129 -62.15 17.29 -9.94
CA LEU A 129 -61.15 18.18 -9.35
C LEU A 129 -61.09 19.54 -10.07
N SER A 130 -60.93 20.63 -9.31
CA SER A 130 -60.59 21.93 -9.90
C SER A 130 -59.10 21.99 -10.30
N GLU A 131 -58.76 22.85 -11.27
CA GLU A 131 -57.35 23.09 -11.66
C GLU A 131 -56.47 23.45 -10.45
N THR A 132 -57.00 24.25 -9.52
CA THR A 132 -56.28 24.68 -8.32
C THR A 132 -56.07 23.55 -7.32
N GLN A 133 -57.01 22.60 -7.22
CA GLN A 133 -56.85 21.39 -6.41
C GLN A 133 -55.74 20.50 -6.96
N SER A 134 -55.72 20.26 -8.27
CA SER A 134 -54.71 19.44 -8.93
C SER A 134 -53.29 19.99 -8.77
N LEU A 135 -53.10 21.31 -8.92
CA LEU A 135 -51.80 21.96 -8.71
C LEU A 135 -51.34 21.86 -7.25
N SER A 136 -52.26 22.02 -6.31
CA SER A 136 -51.94 22.01 -4.88
C SER A 136 -51.62 20.59 -4.39
N LEU A 137 -52.28 19.57 -4.96
CA LEU A 137 -51.94 18.17 -4.73
C LEU A 137 -50.56 17.83 -5.27
N LEU A 138 -50.22 18.30 -6.47
CA LEU A 138 -48.90 18.12 -7.08
C LEU A 138 -47.79 18.79 -6.25
N ASP A 139 -48.04 20.01 -5.77
CA ASP A 139 -47.07 20.74 -4.92
C ASP A 139 -46.89 20.05 -3.56
N LEU A 140 -47.97 19.49 -2.97
CA LEU A 140 -47.87 18.64 -1.77
C LEU A 140 -47.03 17.39 -2.02
N LEU A 141 -47.24 16.70 -3.14
CA LEU A 141 -46.50 15.49 -3.51
C LEU A 141 -45.01 15.78 -3.73
N ASN A 142 -44.69 16.85 -4.46
CA ASN A 142 -43.31 17.31 -4.64
C ASN A 142 -42.66 17.68 -3.31
N THR A 143 -43.41 18.32 -2.41
CA THR A 143 -42.93 18.64 -1.06
C THR A 143 -42.61 17.37 -0.28
N LEU A 144 -43.50 16.36 -0.29
CA LEU A 144 -43.29 15.06 0.39
C LEU A 144 -42.05 14.31 -0.12
N ASN A 145 -41.80 14.34 -1.43
CA ASN A 145 -40.61 13.74 -2.03
C ASN A 145 -39.30 14.44 -1.60
N GLN A 146 -39.34 15.72 -1.23
CA GLN A 146 -38.15 16.42 -0.73
C GLN A 146 -37.84 16.09 0.74
N ILE A 147 -38.82 15.67 1.53
CA ILE A 147 -38.65 15.36 2.96
C ILE A 147 -38.22 13.92 3.20
N THR A 148 -38.27 13.08 2.17
CA THR A 148 -37.91 11.66 2.20
C THR A 148 -36.53 11.40 1.61
N SER A 149 -35.64 12.41 1.62
CA SER A 149 -34.24 12.24 1.21
C SER A 149 -33.58 11.09 1.97
N GLU A 150 -32.65 10.38 1.29
CA GLU A 150 -31.92 9.24 1.82
C GLU A 150 -31.36 9.46 3.24
N PRO A 151 -31.20 8.37 4.03
CA PRO A 151 -30.60 8.48 5.35
C PRO A 151 -29.24 9.20 5.29
N PRO A 152 -28.84 9.90 6.36
CA PRO A 152 -27.53 10.55 6.41
C PRO A 152 -26.43 9.49 6.23
N ASN A 153 -25.38 9.85 5.49
CA ASN A 153 -24.19 9.01 5.31
C ASN A 153 -23.31 9.10 6.56
N ASP A 154 -23.17 8.01 7.31
CA ASP A 154 -22.38 7.95 8.53
C ASP A 154 -20.92 7.57 8.20
N PRO A 155 -19.92 8.00 9.01
CA PRO A 155 -18.52 7.67 8.74
C PRO A 155 -18.21 6.18 8.90
N PRO A 156 -17.19 5.64 8.19
CA PRO A 156 -16.69 4.29 8.41
C PRO A 156 -16.29 4.03 9.88
N LEU A 157 -16.52 2.81 10.37
CA LEU A 157 -16.19 2.39 11.73
C LEU A 157 -14.98 1.44 11.73
N ALA A 158 -13.99 1.73 12.57
CA ALA A 158 -12.80 0.91 12.74
C ALA A 158 -12.23 0.98 14.16
N ASP A 159 -11.51 -0.07 14.56
CA ASP A 159 -10.70 -0.11 15.78
C ASP A 159 -9.24 0.28 15.47
N ASN A 160 -8.44 0.52 16.51
CA ASN A 160 -6.99 0.67 16.36
C ASN A 160 -6.31 -0.70 16.23
N PHE A 161 -5.18 -0.74 15.52
CA PHE A 161 -4.46 -1.98 15.23
C PHE A 161 -3.04 -1.97 15.81
N THR A 162 -2.53 -3.16 16.10
CA THR A 162 -1.13 -3.37 16.47
C THR A 162 -0.60 -4.59 15.73
N PHE A 163 0.49 -4.40 15.01
CA PHE A 163 1.17 -5.45 14.26
C PHE A 163 2.62 -5.55 14.69
N ASN A 164 3.21 -6.72 14.46
CA ASN A 164 4.64 -6.93 14.61
C ASN A 164 5.20 -7.41 13.27
N TYR A 165 6.41 -6.98 12.95
CA TYR A 165 7.15 -7.44 11.77
C TYR A 165 8.61 -7.66 12.15
N ALA A 166 9.26 -8.58 11.46
CA ALA A 166 10.70 -8.74 11.58
C ALA A 166 11.38 -7.56 10.91
N GLU A 167 12.48 -7.05 11.48
CA GLU A 167 13.38 -6.19 10.72
C GLU A 167 13.94 -6.91 9.48
N ASN A 168 14.67 -6.18 8.62
CA ASN A 168 15.15 -6.72 7.35
C ASN A 168 14.02 -7.29 6.46
N SER A 169 12.77 -6.86 6.67
CA SER A 169 11.63 -7.24 5.85
C SER A 169 11.74 -6.62 4.45
N ALA A 170 11.39 -7.40 3.42
CA ALA A 170 11.29 -6.89 2.06
C ALA A 170 10.07 -5.97 1.88
N ASP A 171 10.06 -5.13 0.85
CA ASP A 171 8.97 -4.22 0.54
C ASP A 171 7.66 -4.95 0.22
N GLU A 172 7.72 -6.17 -0.33
CA GLU A 172 6.50 -6.97 -0.58
C GLU A 172 5.95 -7.69 0.67
N TYR A 173 6.61 -7.56 1.83
CA TYR A 173 6.13 -8.17 3.07
C TYR A 173 4.95 -7.37 3.64
N VAL A 174 3.79 -8.02 3.72
CA VAL A 174 2.60 -7.44 4.37
C VAL A 174 2.75 -7.55 5.88
N ILE A 175 2.96 -6.39 6.52
CA ILE A 175 3.08 -6.25 7.98
C ILE A 175 1.75 -6.55 8.66
N GLY A 176 0.65 -6.07 8.08
CA GLY A 176 -0.67 -6.20 8.68
C GLY A 176 -1.78 -5.72 7.76
N LYS A 177 -3.02 -5.94 8.21
CA LYS A 177 -4.22 -5.55 7.45
C LYS A 177 -5.20 -4.84 8.36
N VAL A 178 -5.52 -3.60 8.03
CA VAL A 178 -6.58 -2.84 8.70
C VAL A 178 -7.93 -3.12 8.03
N THR A 179 -8.99 -2.96 8.79
CA THR A 179 -10.36 -3.12 8.28
C THR A 179 -11.28 -2.09 8.91
N ALA A 180 -12.08 -1.44 8.08
CA ALA A 180 -13.18 -0.56 8.46
C ALA A 180 -14.49 -1.03 7.82
N ILE A 181 -15.61 -0.71 8.46
CA ILE A 181 -16.96 -1.07 8.00
C ILE A 181 -17.77 0.21 7.89
N ASP A 182 -18.27 0.50 6.70
CA ASP A 182 -19.25 1.54 6.47
C ASP A 182 -20.66 1.09 6.91
N PRO A 183 -21.39 1.86 7.73
CA PRO A 183 -22.72 1.47 8.22
C PRO A 183 -23.77 1.29 7.12
N GLU A 184 -23.65 2.05 6.02
CA GLU A 184 -24.53 1.99 4.85
C GLU A 184 -24.08 0.93 3.82
N GLY A 185 -22.88 0.36 4.00
CA GLY A 185 -22.29 -0.64 3.13
C GLY A 185 -21.61 -0.06 1.89
N LEU A 186 -21.25 1.22 1.92
CA LEU A 186 -20.44 1.86 0.89
C LEU A 186 -19.00 1.27 0.86
N PRO A 187 -18.32 1.32 -0.30
CA PRO A 187 -16.93 0.89 -0.39
C PRO A 187 -16.04 1.83 0.42
N VAL A 188 -15.10 1.24 1.17
CA VAL A 188 -14.12 1.98 1.96
C VAL A 188 -12.77 1.96 1.25
N SER A 189 -12.13 3.12 1.15
CA SER A 189 -10.76 3.30 0.70
C SER A 189 -9.84 3.64 1.88
N TYR A 190 -8.54 3.33 1.73
CA TYR A 190 -7.53 3.58 2.75
C TYR A 190 -6.40 4.46 2.23
N SER A 191 -5.85 5.29 3.12
CA SER A 191 -4.62 6.06 2.89
C SER A 191 -3.86 6.22 4.20
N ILE A 192 -2.58 6.58 4.14
CA ILE A 192 -1.81 6.96 5.33
C ILE A 192 -1.69 8.48 5.37
N GLU A 193 -1.97 9.07 6.53
CA GLU A 193 -1.78 10.49 6.80
C GLU A 193 -0.55 10.69 7.69
N TYR A 194 0.34 11.57 7.26
CA TYR A 194 1.56 11.95 7.98
C TYR A 194 1.45 13.39 8.48
N GLY A 195 2.04 13.65 9.65
CA GLY A 195 2.19 15.01 10.16
C GLY A 195 3.22 15.83 9.36
N GLU A 196 3.25 17.15 9.57
CA GLU A 196 4.31 17.97 8.98
C GLU A 196 5.70 17.54 9.48
N ASN A 197 6.59 17.13 8.58
CA ASN A 197 7.94 16.62 8.88
C ASN A 197 7.93 15.36 9.75
N ASP A 198 6.93 14.50 9.59
CA ASP A 198 6.93 13.18 10.20
C ASP A 198 8.10 12.34 9.65
N PRO A 199 8.99 11.79 10.50
CA PRO A 199 10.09 10.94 10.02
C PRO A 199 9.62 9.65 9.35
N LEU A 200 8.36 9.26 9.52
CA LEU A 200 7.76 8.08 8.89
C LEU A 200 7.19 8.37 7.50
N ASP A 201 7.12 9.64 7.09
CA ASP A 201 6.56 10.05 5.79
C ASP A 201 7.32 9.38 4.65
N GLY A 202 6.57 8.61 3.85
CA GLY A 202 7.10 7.83 2.73
C GLY A 202 7.72 6.48 3.09
N LEU A 203 7.80 6.09 4.38
CA LEU A 203 8.40 4.79 4.77
C LEU A 203 7.42 3.62 4.74
N PHE A 204 6.12 3.89 4.93
CA PHE A 204 5.07 2.88 4.87
C PHE A 204 4.06 3.18 3.77
N GLU A 205 3.48 2.12 3.22
CA GLU A 205 2.39 2.20 2.24
C GLU A 205 1.21 1.31 2.65
N ILE A 206 0.04 1.60 2.06
CA ILE A 206 -1.19 0.83 2.24
C ILE A 206 -1.88 0.65 0.88
N ASN A 207 -2.39 -0.54 0.60
CA ASN A 207 -3.15 -0.82 -0.62
C ASN A 207 -4.67 -0.67 -0.43
N ASP A 208 -5.43 -0.79 -1.52
CA ASP A 208 -6.90 -0.68 -1.53
C ASP A 208 -7.58 -1.75 -0.66
N GLU A 209 -6.93 -2.89 -0.44
CA GLU A 209 -7.40 -3.94 0.47
C GLU A 209 -7.13 -3.63 1.95
N GLY A 210 -6.39 -2.58 2.28
CA GLY A 210 -6.03 -2.18 3.64
C GLY A 210 -4.78 -2.89 4.18
N GLU A 211 -3.96 -3.48 3.33
CA GLU A 211 -2.71 -4.16 3.70
C GLU A 211 -1.56 -3.16 3.73
N ILE A 212 -0.81 -3.17 4.84
CA ILE A 212 0.30 -2.26 5.12
C ILE A 212 1.62 -2.99 4.87
N SER A 213 2.54 -2.33 4.18
CA SER A 213 3.90 -2.78 3.89
C SER A 213 4.90 -1.62 3.99
N LEU A 214 6.19 -1.93 3.92
CA LEU A 214 7.25 -0.94 3.77
C LEU A 214 7.32 -0.48 2.30
N THR A 215 7.67 0.78 2.09
CA THR A 215 8.11 1.24 0.77
C THR A 215 9.57 0.84 0.54
N PRO A 216 10.12 0.95 -0.69
CA PRO A 216 11.55 0.77 -0.92
C PRO A 216 12.44 1.66 -0.04
N GLU A 217 11.97 2.87 0.28
CA GLU A 217 12.67 3.80 1.18
C GLU A 217 12.54 3.34 2.64
N GLY A 218 11.40 2.77 3.03
CA GLY A 218 11.17 2.15 4.34
C GLY A 218 12.04 0.93 4.61
N VAL A 219 12.35 0.14 3.58
CA VAL A 219 13.23 -1.04 3.68
C VAL A 219 14.66 -0.66 4.09
N GLU A 220 15.16 0.48 3.61
CA GLU A 220 16.52 0.98 3.91
C GLU A 220 16.56 1.92 5.14
N ALA A 221 15.40 2.19 5.76
CA ALA A 221 15.27 3.15 6.84
C ALA A 221 15.35 2.49 8.23
N PHE A 222 15.52 3.33 9.25
CA PHE A 222 15.53 2.95 10.67
C PHE A 222 14.27 2.21 11.15
N THR A 223 13.19 2.20 10.35
CA THR A 223 11.96 1.47 10.64
C THR A 223 12.04 -0.01 10.28
N ASN A 224 13.17 -0.49 9.80
CA ASN A 224 13.39 -1.88 9.42
C ASN A 224 14.77 -2.38 9.88
N ASP A 225 15.24 -1.81 11.00
CA ASP A 225 16.54 -2.00 11.63
C ASP A 225 16.33 -1.86 13.14
N PHE A 226 16.27 -3.00 13.82
CA PHE A 226 15.93 -3.09 15.24
C PHE A 226 17.03 -2.53 16.14
N GLU A 227 18.27 -2.51 15.67
CA GLU A 227 19.41 -1.91 16.36
C GLU A 227 19.35 -0.37 16.29
N SER A 228 18.50 0.19 15.41
CA SER A 228 18.24 1.61 15.25
C SER A 228 16.95 2.08 15.97
N ASP A 229 17.08 2.46 17.24
CA ASP A 229 15.98 3.04 18.04
C ASP A 229 15.23 4.18 17.30
N PRO A 230 13.87 4.23 17.35
CA PRO A 230 12.98 3.40 18.15
C PRO A 230 12.35 2.20 17.40
N ASN A 231 12.11 1.09 18.09
CA ASN A 231 11.61 -0.16 17.47
C ASN A 231 10.07 -0.28 17.46
N SER A 232 9.37 0.84 17.62
CA SER A 232 7.91 0.92 17.66
C SER A 232 7.43 2.21 17.03
N HIS A 233 6.68 2.08 15.95
CA HIS A 233 6.22 3.16 15.09
C HIS A 233 4.72 3.29 15.16
N GLN A 234 4.22 4.52 15.05
CA GLN A 234 2.79 4.77 15.02
C GLN A 234 2.44 5.59 13.79
N ILE A 235 1.62 5.00 12.91
CA ILE A 235 1.07 5.67 11.73
C ILE A 235 -0.43 5.89 11.90
N THR A 236 -0.95 6.90 11.20
CA THR A 236 -2.40 7.15 11.13
C THR A 236 -2.90 6.73 9.76
N VAL A 237 -3.69 5.66 9.72
CA VAL A 237 -4.41 5.26 8.51
C VAL A 237 -5.76 5.95 8.49
N VAL A 238 -6.21 6.44 7.35
CA VAL A 238 -7.52 7.05 7.15
C VAL A 238 -8.39 6.09 6.34
N ALA A 239 -9.54 5.70 6.91
CA ALA A 239 -10.59 4.99 6.19
C ALA A 239 -11.64 5.98 5.70
N SER A 240 -11.95 5.97 4.40
CA SER A 240 -12.89 6.93 3.78
C SER A 240 -13.97 6.22 2.97
N ASP A 241 -15.22 6.64 3.11
CA ASP A 241 -16.35 6.25 2.25
C ASP A 241 -16.50 7.17 1.01
N GLY A 242 -15.59 8.13 0.84
CA GLY A 242 -15.61 9.15 -0.22
C GLY A 242 -16.27 10.49 0.18
N VAL A 243 -16.91 10.55 1.36
CA VAL A 243 -17.54 11.76 1.92
C VAL A 243 -17.02 12.04 3.33
N ASN A 244 -16.92 11.00 4.16
CA ASN A 244 -16.49 11.03 5.54
C ASN A 244 -15.21 10.21 5.73
N ASP A 245 -14.40 10.64 6.69
CA ASP A 245 -13.11 10.02 7.01
C ASP A 245 -13.06 9.61 8.49
N THR A 246 -12.46 8.45 8.74
CA THR A 246 -12.20 7.93 10.09
C THR A 246 -10.71 7.61 10.26
N PRO A 247 -10.00 8.30 11.18
CA PRO A 247 -8.62 8.00 11.48
C PRO A 247 -8.49 6.74 12.33
N ILE A 248 -7.51 5.91 11.99
CA ILE A 248 -7.16 4.64 12.60
C ILE A 248 -5.71 4.73 13.05
N VAL A 249 -5.47 4.56 14.35
CA VAL A 249 -4.11 4.51 14.87
C VAL A 249 -3.58 3.08 14.70
N VAL A 250 -2.47 2.93 13.98
CA VAL A 250 -1.80 1.65 13.79
C VAL A 250 -0.42 1.72 14.45
N THR A 251 -0.16 0.79 15.36
CA THR A 251 1.16 0.62 15.99
C THR A 251 1.89 -0.55 15.33
N LEU A 252 3.10 -0.32 14.85
CA LEU A 252 3.94 -1.30 14.17
C LEU A 252 5.18 -1.52 15.04
N ASN A 253 5.37 -2.74 15.55
CA ASN A 253 6.54 -3.05 16.36
C ASN A 253 7.49 -3.95 15.58
N GLU A 254 8.76 -3.57 15.58
CA GLU A 254 9.81 -4.39 15.02
C GLU A 254 10.14 -5.55 15.96
N THR A 255 10.64 -6.62 15.37
CA THR A 255 11.18 -7.77 16.08
C THR A 255 12.57 -8.06 15.54
N ASP A 256 13.48 -8.16 16.49
CA ASP A 256 14.91 -8.47 16.33
C ASP A 256 15.12 -9.78 15.54
N VAL A 257 16.02 -9.71 14.55
CA VAL A 257 16.51 -10.82 13.74
C VAL A 257 18.03 -10.82 13.72
N ASN A 258 18.62 -11.77 14.44
CA ASN A 258 20.06 -12.02 14.48
C ASN A 258 20.77 -11.97 13.10
N GLU A 259 21.56 -10.93 12.93
CA GLU A 259 22.33 -10.54 11.76
C GLU A 259 23.76 -11.10 11.80
N PRO A 260 24.49 -11.13 10.67
CA PRO A 260 25.90 -11.51 10.67
C PRO A 260 26.80 -10.36 11.18
N PRO A 261 27.94 -10.67 11.85
CA PRO A 261 28.92 -9.65 12.21
C PRO A 261 29.44 -8.86 10.99
N VAL A 262 29.66 -7.56 11.15
CA VAL A 262 30.12 -6.66 10.09
C VAL A 262 31.54 -6.19 10.35
N PHE A 263 32.44 -6.34 9.36
CA PHE A 263 33.81 -5.82 9.44
C PHE A 263 33.86 -4.31 9.17
N ASP A 264 34.81 -3.62 9.81
CA ASP A 264 35.07 -2.18 9.62
C ASP A 264 36.54 -1.95 9.20
N PRO A 265 36.87 -2.06 7.90
CA PRO A 265 38.22 -1.86 7.39
C PRO A 265 38.59 -0.36 7.24
N PRO A 266 39.87 0.03 7.39
CA PRO A 266 40.28 1.43 7.60
C PRO A 266 40.12 2.42 6.42
N GLU A 267 39.67 1.99 5.24
CA GLU A 267 39.59 2.82 4.02
C GLU A 267 38.26 2.71 3.24
N ASP A 268 37.12 2.50 3.91
CA ASP A 268 35.82 2.24 3.25
C ASP A 268 35.91 1.13 2.17
N GLY A 269 36.90 0.25 2.28
CA GLY A 269 37.21 -0.80 1.32
C GLY A 269 36.57 -2.12 1.72
N ASP A 270 36.73 -3.14 0.88
CA ASP A 270 36.19 -4.49 1.13
C ASP A 270 37.26 -5.45 1.71
N GLU A 271 38.42 -4.92 2.14
CA GLU A 271 39.60 -5.71 2.55
C GLU A 271 40.52 -4.98 3.52
N TYR A 272 41.29 -5.76 4.30
CA TYR A 272 42.41 -5.25 5.10
C TYR A 272 43.74 -5.45 4.36
N ILE A 273 44.64 -4.49 4.48
CA ILE A 273 45.99 -4.58 3.92
C ILE A 273 46.99 -4.27 5.05
N PHE A 274 47.87 -5.22 5.32
CA PHE A 274 48.95 -5.08 6.30
C PHE A 274 50.30 -5.31 5.65
N CYS A 275 51.33 -4.70 6.24
CA CYS A 275 52.71 -4.98 5.89
C CYS A 275 53.45 -5.48 7.14
N TYR A 276 54.43 -6.36 6.95
CA TYR A 276 55.32 -6.83 8.00
C TYR A 276 56.71 -7.03 7.41
N ASP A 277 57.73 -6.86 8.24
CA ASP A 277 59.10 -7.14 7.84
C ASP A 277 59.33 -8.65 7.81
N GLU A 278 60.13 -9.15 6.88
CA GLU A 278 60.61 -10.54 6.93
C GLU A 278 61.39 -10.82 8.22
N ASN A 279 61.67 -12.10 8.51
CA ASN A 279 62.29 -12.53 9.76
C ASN A 279 61.49 -12.09 11.02
N SER A 280 60.19 -11.80 10.89
CA SER A 280 59.32 -11.45 12.00
C SER A 280 59.13 -12.67 12.94
N PRO A 281 59.19 -12.49 14.26
CA PRO A 281 58.89 -13.56 15.21
C PRO A 281 57.38 -13.84 15.27
N ASP A 282 56.99 -14.99 15.81
CA ASP A 282 55.59 -15.40 15.96
C ASP A 282 54.79 -14.48 16.91
N GLU A 283 55.46 -13.79 17.85
CA GLU A 283 54.79 -12.81 18.70
C GLU A 283 54.55 -11.45 18.02
N TYR A 284 55.03 -11.24 16.80
CA TYR A 284 54.79 -10.02 16.04
C TYR A 284 53.37 -9.99 15.48
N VAL A 285 52.60 -8.98 15.90
CA VAL A 285 51.26 -8.72 15.36
C VAL A 285 51.39 -7.97 14.05
N ILE A 286 51.10 -8.65 12.94
CA ILE A 286 51.12 -8.10 11.58
C ILE A 286 50.02 -7.05 11.41
N GLY A 287 48.85 -7.31 11.98
CA GLY A 287 47.70 -6.41 11.91
C GLY A 287 46.55 -6.91 12.76
N SER A 288 45.50 -6.10 12.86
CA SER A 288 44.28 -6.45 13.58
C SER A 288 43.06 -6.18 12.72
N VAL A 289 42.15 -7.14 12.65
CA VAL A 289 40.81 -6.94 12.05
C VAL A 289 39.80 -6.70 13.16
N ASN A 290 38.72 -5.98 12.84
CA ASN A 290 37.64 -5.73 13.77
C ASN A 290 36.29 -5.96 13.08
N ALA A 291 35.42 -6.68 13.76
CA ALA A 291 34.05 -6.89 13.34
C ALA A 291 33.12 -6.68 14.53
N VAL A 292 31.92 -6.16 14.26
CA VAL A 292 30.91 -5.86 15.26
C VAL A 292 29.67 -6.67 14.92
N ASP A 293 29.14 -7.36 15.92
CA ASP A 293 27.82 -7.97 15.86
C ASP A 293 26.76 -6.87 16.04
N PRO A 294 25.81 -6.69 15.11
CA PRO A 294 24.80 -5.64 15.20
C PRO A 294 24.04 -5.65 16.54
N GLU A 295 23.68 -6.83 17.04
CA GLU A 295 22.97 -7.05 18.31
C GLU A 295 23.87 -6.86 19.54
N GLY A 296 25.16 -6.59 19.35
CA GLY A 296 26.15 -6.44 20.40
C GLY A 296 26.59 -7.77 21.03
N GLY A 297 26.39 -8.89 20.35
CA GLY A 297 26.88 -10.21 20.71
C GLY A 297 28.41 -10.34 20.64
N VAL A 298 28.89 -11.52 21.04
CA VAL A 298 30.33 -11.82 21.06
C VAL A 298 30.77 -12.34 19.70
N VAL A 299 31.72 -11.65 19.07
CA VAL A 299 32.34 -12.08 17.81
C VAL A 299 33.55 -12.96 18.09
N SER A 300 33.68 -14.03 17.29
CA SER A 300 34.84 -14.92 17.25
C SER A 300 35.50 -14.89 15.87
N TYR A 301 36.83 -15.08 15.84
CA TYR A 301 37.62 -15.01 14.61
C TYR A 301 38.26 -16.36 14.27
N SER A 302 38.41 -16.63 12.98
CA SER A 302 39.19 -17.75 12.46
C SER A 302 39.74 -17.44 11.06
N ILE A 303 40.75 -18.20 10.61
CA ILE A 303 41.24 -18.12 9.22
C ILE A 303 40.69 -19.33 8.46
N GLN A 304 40.08 -19.06 7.31
CA GLN A 304 39.63 -20.08 6.37
C GLN A 304 40.64 -20.25 5.25
N TYR A 305 41.06 -21.51 5.03
CA TYR A 305 41.96 -21.90 3.96
C TYR A 305 41.24 -22.70 2.88
N GLY A 306 41.70 -22.53 1.63
CA GLY A 306 41.30 -23.40 0.52
C GLY A 306 41.86 -24.82 0.67
N ALA A 307 41.36 -25.75 -0.14
CA ALA A 307 41.91 -27.10 -0.16
C ALA A 307 43.35 -27.11 -0.73
N ASN A 308 44.31 -27.56 0.08
CA ASN A 308 45.76 -27.53 -0.23
C ASN A 308 46.31 -26.10 -0.41
N ASP A 309 45.76 -25.14 0.32
CA ASP A 309 46.31 -23.80 0.38
C ASP A 309 47.73 -23.84 0.98
N PRO A 310 48.75 -23.30 0.29
CA PRO A 310 50.12 -23.29 0.83
C PRO A 310 50.26 -22.44 2.10
N LEU A 311 49.28 -21.58 2.41
CA LEU A 311 49.27 -20.76 3.63
C LEU A 311 48.62 -21.45 4.82
N ASP A 312 48.03 -22.65 4.64
CA ASP A 312 47.34 -23.40 5.69
C ASP A 312 48.28 -23.70 6.86
N GLY A 313 47.97 -23.11 8.02
CA GLY A 313 48.74 -23.24 9.24
C GLY A 313 49.96 -22.31 9.36
N LEU A 314 50.21 -21.40 8.41
CA LEU A 314 51.31 -20.42 8.49
C LEU A 314 50.93 -19.14 9.23
N PHE A 315 49.64 -18.79 9.26
CA PHE A 315 49.12 -17.62 9.96
C PHE A 315 48.14 -18.05 11.05
N GLU A 316 48.03 -17.24 12.10
CA GLU A 316 47.03 -17.40 13.15
C GLU A 316 46.30 -16.08 13.45
N ILE A 317 45.15 -16.21 14.10
CA ILE A 317 44.35 -15.07 14.57
C ILE A 317 43.88 -15.31 16.00
N ASP A 318 44.03 -14.31 16.86
CA ASP A 318 43.58 -14.38 18.26
C ASP A 318 42.12 -13.94 18.45
N ALA A 319 41.63 -14.05 19.68
CA ALA A 319 40.25 -13.66 20.03
C ALA A 319 39.98 -12.14 19.93
N ASN A 320 41.02 -11.31 19.83
CA ASN A 320 40.91 -9.86 19.62
C ASN A 320 41.06 -9.48 18.14
N GLY A 321 41.17 -10.45 17.23
CA GLY A 321 41.36 -10.20 15.81
C GLY A 321 42.79 -9.87 15.41
N ASN A 322 43.79 -10.07 16.28
CA ASN A 322 45.20 -9.87 15.94
C ASN A 322 45.72 -11.02 15.10
N ILE A 323 46.37 -10.71 13.98
CA ILE A 323 46.95 -11.67 13.04
C ILE A 323 48.47 -11.69 13.25
N SER A 324 49.04 -12.89 13.34
CA SER A 324 50.49 -13.16 13.45
C SER A 324 50.88 -14.40 12.66
N LEU A 325 52.20 -14.64 12.54
CA LEU A 325 52.73 -15.90 12.03
C LEU A 325 52.61 -16.99 13.11
N THR A 326 52.42 -18.24 12.69
CA THR A 326 52.64 -19.39 13.57
C THR A 326 54.14 -19.72 13.65
N GLU A 327 54.54 -20.61 14.56
CA GLU A 327 55.91 -21.17 14.59
C GLU A 327 56.33 -21.74 13.22
N ALA A 328 55.40 -22.37 12.50
CA ALA A 328 55.66 -22.87 11.13
C ALA A 328 55.72 -21.74 10.10
N GLY A 329 54.94 -20.67 10.27
CA GLY A 329 54.97 -19.48 9.42
C GLY A 329 56.27 -18.70 9.51
N VAL A 330 56.88 -18.65 10.71
CA VAL A 330 58.19 -18.01 10.93
C VAL A 330 59.30 -18.67 10.12
N GLU A 331 59.25 -19.99 9.95
CA GLU A 331 60.22 -20.78 9.17
C GLU A 331 59.84 -20.93 7.68
N ALA A 332 58.70 -20.38 7.26
CA ALA A 332 58.16 -20.58 5.92
C ALA A 332 58.54 -19.46 4.95
N PHE A 333 58.27 -19.70 3.66
CA PHE A 333 58.42 -18.72 2.57
C PHE A 333 57.60 -17.43 2.74
N THR A 334 56.71 -17.39 3.74
CA THR A 334 55.93 -16.20 4.08
C THR A 334 56.70 -15.21 4.95
N ASN A 335 57.94 -15.50 5.31
CA ASN A 335 58.75 -14.68 6.22
C ASN A 335 60.24 -14.66 5.79
N ASP A 336 60.44 -14.76 4.48
CA ASP A 336 61.71 -14.76 3.74
C ASP A 336 61.45 -14.06 2.39
N PHE A 337 61.82 -12.79 2.28
CA PHE A 337 61.50 -11.91 1.15
C PHE A 337 62.24 -12.34 -0.13
N GLU A 338 63.40 -12.98 0.01
CA GLU A 338 64.18 -13.55 -1.09
C GLU A 338 63.50 -14.78 -1.70
N THR A 339 62.55 -15.40 -0.99
CA THR A 339 61.68 -16.42 -1.58
C THR A 339 60.58 -15.80 -2.43
N LEU A 340 60.30 -16.40 -3.59
CA LEU A 340 59.29 -15.86 -4.50
C LEU A 340 57.89 -15.86 -3.85
N GLY A 341 57.35 -14.68 -3.54
CA GLY A 341 55.92 -14.55 -3.23
C GLY A 341 55.59 -13.61 -2.09
N ASN A 342 56.10 -12.39 -2.12
CA ASN A 342 56.16 -11.43 -0.99
C ASN A 342 54.80 -10.74 -0.72
N GLN A 343 53.72 -11.31 -1.27
CA GLN A 343 52.34 -10.90 -1.08
C GLN A 343 51.50 -12.14 -0.85
N HIS A 344 50.80 -12.17 0.27
CA HIS A 344 49.92 -13.25 0.66
C HIS A 344 48.49 -12.74 0.86
N GLN A 345 47.54 -13.65 0.74
CA GLN A 345 46.14 -13.37 0.94
C GLN A 345 45.52 -14.48 1.78
N ILE A 346 44.90 -14.09 2.89
CA ILE A 346 44.12 -15.00 3.73
C ILE A 346 42.66 -14.53 3.79
N THR A 347 41.75 -15.45 4.12
CA THR A 347 40.34 -15.13 4.38
C THR A 347 40.08 -15.28 5.86
N VAL A 348 39.78 -14.16 6.54
CA VAL A 348 39.38 -14.16 7.94
C VAL A 348 37.86 -14.26 8.02
N ILE A 349 37.36 -15.06 8.96
CA ILE A 349 35.94 -15.23 9.25
C ILE A 349 35.64 -14.62 10.62
N ALA A 350 34.66 -13.72 10.69
CA ALA A 350 34.00 -13.31 11.91
C ALA A 350 32.70 -14.11 12.10
N SER A 351 32.41 -14.56 13.32
CA SER A 351 31.19 -15.32 13.66
C SER A 351 30.64 -14.96 15.03
N ASP A 352 29.33 -14.79 15.10
CA ASP A 352 28.49 -14.67 16.31
C ASP A 352 28.10 -16.03 16.93
N GLY A 353 28.52 -17.14 16.28
CA GLY A 353 28.16 -18.51 16.64
C GLY A 353 27.01 -19.13 15.83
N VAL A 354 26.33 -18.36 14.98
CA VAL A 354 25.26 -18.80 14.08
C VAL A 354 25.58 -18.40 12.64
N ASN A 355 25.80 -17.12 12.42
CA ASN A 355 26.17 -16.48 11.18
C ASN A 355 27.71 -16.35 11.04
N ASN A 356 28.16 -16.15 9.81
CA ASN A 356 29.58 -15.98 9.49
C ASN A 356 29.76 -14.93 8.39
N THR A 357 30.74 -14.06 8.56
CA THR A 357 31.14 -13.07 7.57
C THR A 357 32.60 -13.28 7.20
N PRO A 358 32.92 -13.51 5.93
CA PRO A 358 34.31 -13.55 5.45
C PRO A 358 34.82 -12.16 5.09
N ILE A 359 36.10 -11.90 5.32
CA ILE A 359 36.82 -10.76 4.76
C ILE A 359 38.20 -11.17 4.23
N THR A 360 38.63 -10.51 3.16
CA THR A 360 39.97 -10.67 2.62
C THR A 360 40.98 -9.85 3.41
N VAL A 361 42.11 -10.46 3.76
CA VAL A 361 43.28 -9.77 4.33
C VAL A 361 44.47 -10.02 3.42
N LYS A 362 45.10 -8.93 2.95
CA LYS A 362 46.34 -8.94 2.19
C LYS A 362 47.51 -8.63 3.10
N LEU A 363 48.58 -9.40 2.97
CA LEU A 363 49.77 -9.33 3.79
C LEU A 363 50.95 -9.10 2.85
N HIS A 364 51.66 -7.99 3.03
CA HIS A 364 52.82 -7.63 2.22
C HIS A 364 54.08 -7.70 3.06
N GLU A 365 54.99 -8.55 2.64
CA GLU A 365 56.29 -8.65 3.26
C GLU A 365 57.19 -7.47 2.85
N GLN A 366 58.06 -7.03 3.77
CA GLN A 366 59.06 -6.00 3.54
C GLN A 366 60.46 -6.59 3.69
N ASP A 367 61.26 -6.31 2.67
CA ASP A 367 62.69 -6.62 2.57
C ASP A 367 63.49 -5.94 3.71
N LEU A 368 64.27 -6.74 4.43
CA LEU A 368 65.26 -6.31 5.39
C LEU A 368 66.65 -6.75 4.94
N ASN A 369 67.58 -5.79 4.82
CA ASN A 369 68.95 -6.13 4.46
C ASN A 369 69.64 -7.05 5.50
N GLU A 370 70.09 -8.21 5.04
CA GLU A 370 70.79 -9.26 5.75
C GLU A 370 72.30 -9.28 5.46
N PRO A 371 73.11 -9.94 6.29
CA PRO A 371 74.52 -10.14 6.00
C PRO A 371 74.75 -11.21 4.92
N PRO A 372 75.81 -11.09 4.08
CA PRO A 372 76.18 -12.14 3.15
C PRO A 372 76.44 -13.49 3.84
N VAL A 373 75.93 -14.56 3.25
CA VAL A 373 76.04 -15.94 3.74
C VAL A 373 77.09 -16.70 2.92
N PHE A 374 78.02 -17.35 3.59
CA PHE A 374 79.00 -18.22 2.94
C PHE A 374 78.38 -19.55 2.49
N ASP A 375 78.76 -20.02 1.31
CA ASP A 375 78.33 -21.30 0.74
C ASP A 375 79.54 -22.26 0.64
N PRO A 376 79.90 -22.97 1.73
CA PRO A 376 80.96 -23.96 1.70
C PRO A 376 80.55 -25.20 0.88
N PRO A 377 81.51 -25.89 0.24
CA PRO A 377 81.19 -27.05 -0.61
C PRO A 377 80.51 -28.19 0.17
N GLU A 378 79.66 -28.94 -0.54
CA GLU A 378 78.63 -29.95 -0.18
C GLU A 378 78.82 -30.87 1.07
N TYR A 379 80.00 -30.91 1.71
CA TYR A 379 80.32 -31.83 2.81
C TYR A 379 80.84 -31.18 4.11
N GLY A 380 80.60 -29.89 4.37
CA GLY A 380 80.82 -29.32 5.70
C GLY A 380 80.53 -27.82 5.86
N ASP A 381 80.49 -27.36 7.11
CA ASP A 381 80.20 -25.96 7.50
C ASP A 381 81.44 -25.04 7.40
N GLU A 382 82.54 -25.54 6.85
CA GLU A 382 83.84 -24.85 6.84
C GLU A 382 84.57 -25.04 5.51
N TYR A 383 85.32 -24.02 5.09
CA TYR A 383 86.26 -24.13 3.99
C TYR A 383 87.56 -24.79 4.46
N ILE A 384 87.82 -26.02 3.98
CA ILE A 384 89.06 -26.74 4.26
C ILE A 384 89.91 -26.82 3.00
N PHE A 385 91.10 -26.23 3.06
CA PHE A 385 92.08 -26.28 1.98
C PHE A 385 93.37 -26.96 2.44
N CYS A 386 93.94 -27.81 1.58
CA CYS A 386 95.25 -28.43 1.77
C CYS A 386 96.21 -27.90 0.72
N TYR A 387 97.48 -27.69 1.08
CA TYR A 387 98.51 -27.26 0.14
C TYR A 387 99.85 -27.94 0.46
N ASP A 388 100.65 -28.16 -0.58
CA ASP A 388 101.96 -28.78 -0.45
C ASP A 388 103.01 -27.80 0.12
N GLU A 389 104.02 -28.35 0.80
CA GLU A 389 105.18 -27.55 1.19
C GLU A 389 105.95 -27.06 -0.06
N ASN A 390 106.39 -25.80 -0.04
CA ASN A 390 107.07 -25.11 -1.14
C ASN A 390 106.20 -24.73 -2.36
N SER A 391 104.88 -24.59 -2.19
CA SER A 391 104.02 -23.96 -3.20
C SER A 391 104.50 -22.54 -3.55
N PRO A 392 104.46 -22.13 -4.83
CA PRO A 392 104.82 -20.77 -5.26
C PRO A 392 103.78 -19.74 -4.81
N ASP A 393 104.13 -18.45 -4.87
CA ASP A 393 103.27 -17.33 -4.49
C ASP A 393 102.02 -17.18 -5.38
N GLU A 394 102.09 -17.62 -6.63
CA GLU A 394 100.95 -17.69 -7.55
C GLU A 394 99.99 -18.87 -7.28
N TYR A 395 100.30 -19.75 -6.32
CA TYR A 395 99.46 -20.90 -6.01
C TYR A 395 98.19 -20.49 -5.28
N VAL A 396 97.04 -20.68 -5.93
CA VAL A 396 95.72 -20.48 -5.32
C VAL A 396 95.40 -21.68 -4.43
N ILE A 397 95.38 -21.44 -3.11
CA ILE A 397 95.08 -22.47 -2.10
C ILE A 397 93.61 -22.91 -2.15
N GLY A 398 92.71 -21.98 -2.49
CA GLY A 398 91.28 -22.22 -2.55
C GLY A 398 90.51 -20.97 -2.92
N SER A 399 89.21 -21.11 -3.08
CA SER A 399 88.25 -20.03 -3.31
C SER A 399 87.13 -20.14 -2.28
N VAL A 400 86.72 -19.01 -1.74
CA VAL A 400 85.52 -18.89 -0.91
C VAL A 400 84.44 -18.16 -1.70
N ASN A 401 83.17 -18.46 -1.41
CA ASN A 401 82.04 -17.81 -2.03
C ASN A 401 81.02 -17.44 -0.96
N ALA A 402 80.58 -16.19 -0.96
CA ALA A 402 79.45 -15.73 -0.18
C ALA A 402 78.44 -15.09 -1.13
N VAL A 403 77.17 -15.26 -0.77
CA VAL A 403 76.02 -14.70 -1.49
C VAL A 403 75.35 -13.72 -0.54
N ASP A 404 75.11 -12.51 -1.05
CA ASP A 404 74.26 -11.52 -0.40
C ASP A 404 72.81 -11.89 -0.73
N PRO A 405 71.94 -12.12 0.27
CA PRO A 405 70.54 -12.51 0.04
C PRO A 405 69.82 -11.58 -0.94
N GLU A 406 70.03 -10.26 -0.81
CA GLU A 406 69.41 -9.21 -1.64
C GLU A 406 70.08 -9.08 -3.03
N GLY A 407 71.10 -9.90 -3.32
CA GLY A 407 71.86 -9.86 -4.57
C GLY A 407 72.86 -8.70 -4.68
N GLY A 408 73.21 -8.08 -3.56
CA GLY A 408 74.26 -7.08 -3.45
C GLY A 408 75.66 -7.61 -3.75
N VAL A 409 76.61 -6.66 -3.88
CA VAL A 409 78.01 -7.00 -4.21
C VAL A 409 78.78 -7.33 -2.94
N VAL A 410 79.18 -8.60 -2.80
CA VAL A 410 80.01 -9.06 -1.67
C VAL A 410 81.49 -8.69 -1.88
N SER A 411 82.08 -8.02 -0.88
CA SER A 411 83.52 -7.70 -0.85
C SER A 411 84.25 -8.54 0.19
N TYR A 412 85.42 -9.09 -0.19
CA TYR A 412 86.24 -9.94 0.67
C TYR A 412 87.51 -9.17 1.09
N SER A 413 87.91 -9.28 2.36
CA SER A 413 89.08 -8.56 2.91
C SER A 413 89.91 -9.41 3.85
#